data_AF-A0A6I8U138-F1
#
_entry.id   AF-A0A6I8U138-F1
#
_cell.length_a   1.000
_cell.length_b   1.000
_cell.length_c   1.000
_cell.angle_alpha   90.00
_cell.angle_beta   90.00
_cell.angle_gamma   90.00
#
_symmetry.space_group_name_H-M   'P 1'
#
loop_
_entity.id
_entity.type
_entity.pdbx_description
1 polymer ?
#
loop_
_entity_poly.entity_id
_entity_poly.type
_entity_poly.pdbx_seq_one_letter_code
_entity_poly.pdbx_strand_id
1 'polypeptide(L)'
;MLVYFVSERDADFAIRKCHREIYKGYPLNVFPGRESVYFDPSRSLQATRMKNERIYSELFFEKHVKFIQKSTVTCAVKFDTRSGAMEFASTADKAKVQFGERFFEFKPAPQRLRKQRFLEQDILDQIAYIGTICYDLEK
;
A
#
# COMPACT_ATOMS: atom_id res chain seq x y z
N MET A 1 6.47 -9.54 0.84
CA MET A 1 7.27 -10.59 0.20
C MET A 1 8.11 -9.94 -0.88
N LEU A 2 9.40 -10.24 -0.94
CA LEU A 2 10.30 -9.75 -1.98
C LEU A 2 10.65 -10.91 -2.91
N VAL A 3 10.61 -10.67 -4.22
CA VAL A 3 10.93 -11.67 -5.24
C VAL A 3 12.01 -11.07 -6.14
N TYR A 4 13.10 -11.81 -6.30
CA TYR A 4 14.22 -11.42 -7.14
C TYR A 4 14.08 -12.05 -8.52
N PHE A 5 14.30 -11.25 -9.55
CA PHE A 5 14.29 -11.67 -10.94
C PHE A 5 15.71 -11.62 -11.51
N VAL A 6 15.95 -12.43 -12.54
CA VAL A 6 17.25 -12.48 -13.23
C VAL A 6 17.52 -11.18 -13.99
N SER A 7 16.47 -10.51 -14.46
CA SER A 7 16.57 -9.25 -15.20
C SER A 7 15.52 -8.22 -14.78
N GLU A 8 15.83 -6.94 -15.00
CA GLU A 8 14.89 -5.82 -14.83
C GLU A 8 13.65 -6.00 -15.72
N ARG A 9 13.84 -6.45 -16.97
CA ARG A 9 12.76 -6.70 -17.92
C ARG A 9 11.74 -7.71 -17.40
N ASP A 10 12.20 -8.78 -16.72
CA ASP A 10 11.31 -9.79 -16.14
C ASP A 10 10.56 -9.23 -14.94
N ALA A 11 11.23 -8.43 -14.10
CA ALA A 11 10.60 -7.75 -12.97
C ALA A 11 9.49 -6.79 -13.45
N ASP A 12 9.78 -5.98 -14.46
CA ASP A 12 8.84 -5.08 -15.12
C ASP A 12 7.65 -5.83 -15.73
N PHE A 13 7.91 -6.95 -16.39
CA PHE A 13 6.87 -7.79 -16.95
C PHE A 13 5.97 -8.34 -15.86
N ALA A 14 6.54 -8.85 -14.75
CA ALA A 14 5.80 -9.34 -13.61
C ALA A 14 4.96 -8.25 -12.94
N ILE A 15 5.50 -7.03 -12.77
CA ILE A 15 4.74 -5.89 -12.23
C ILE A 15 3.53 -5.61 -13.14
N ARG A 16 3.72 -5.48 -14.45
CA ARG A 16 2.63 -5.19 -15.39
C ARG A 16 1.57 -6.30 -15.47
N LYS A 17 1.97 -7.56 -15.36
CA LYS A 17 1.08 -8.71 -15.55
C LYS A 17 0.43 -9.21 -14.28
N CYS A 18 1.06 -9.07 -13.12
CA CYS A 18 0.58 -9.63 -11.87
C CYS A 18 -0.01 -8.57 -10.93
N HIS A 19 0.23 -7.28 -11.16
CA HIS A 19 -0.41 -6.24 -10.36
C HIS A 19 -1.94 -6.32 -10.55
N ARG A 20 -2.64 -6.47 -9.43
CA ARG A 20 -4.10 -6.62 -9.30
C ARG A 20 -4.69 -7.93 -9.81
N GLU A 21 -3.86 -8.86 -10.28
CA GLU A 21 -4.31 -10.23 -10.54
C GLU A 21 -4.77 -10.92 -9.25
N ILE A 22 -5.72 -11.84 -9.41
CA ILE A 22 -6.30 -12.56 -8.27
C ILE A 22 -5.45 -13.80 -7.97
N TYR A 23 -4.89 -13.86 -6.77
CA TYR A 23 -4.21 -15.04 -6.26
C TYR A 23 -4.86 -15.49 -4.96
N LYS A 24 -5.32 -16.75 -4.92
CA LYS A 24 -6.05 -17.34 -3.77
C LYS A 24 -7.22 -16.48 -3.28
N GLY A 25 -7.91 -15.79 -4.19
CA GLY A 25 -9.06 -14.94 -3.90
C GLY A 25 -8.74 -13.50 -3.45
N TYR A 26 -7.46 -13.11 -3.44
CA TYR A 26 -7.01 -11.76 -3.07
C TYR A 26 -6.34 -11.07 -4.26
N PRO A 27 -6.60 -9.77 -4.50
CA PRO A 27 -5.86 -8.99 -5.49
C PRO A 27 -4.44 -8.73 -5.01
N LEU A 28 -3.45 -8.95 -5.87
CA LEU A 28 -2.06 -8.69 -5.55
C LEU A 28 -1.69 -7.22 -5.76
N ASN A 29 -0.99 -6.62 -4.80
CA ASN A 29 -0.31 -5.35 -5.00
C ASN A 29 1.18 -5.63 -5.31
N VAL A 30 1.54 -5.58 -6.59
CA VAL A 30 2.92 -5.80 -7.06
C VAL A 30 3.57 -4.46 -7.38
N PHE A 31 4.75 -4.20 -6.79
CA PHE A 31 5.51 -2.96 -6.95
C PHE A 31 7.02 -3.25 -7.05
N PRO A 32 7.83 -2.31 -7.57
CA PRO A 32 9.29 -2.40 -7.52
C PRO A 32 9.80 -2.54 -6.08
N GLY A 33 10.70 -3.49 -5.84
CA GLY A 33 11.15 -3.84 -4.48
C GLY A 33 12.14 -2.87 -3.85
N ARG A 34 12.74 -1.95 -4.61
CA ARG A 34 13.77 -0.99 -4.13
C ARG A 34 13.44 0.47 -4.42
N GLU A 35 12.31 0.74 -5.07
CA GLU A 35 11.90 2.09 -5.45
C GLU A 35 10.56 2.42 -4.80
N SER A 36 10.48 3.57 -4.15
CA SER A 36 9.25 3.98 -3.48
C SER A 36 8.17 4.33 -4.49
N VAL A 37 7.03 3.63 -4.42
CA VAL A 37 5.82 3.99 -5.17
C VAL A 37 4.87 4.73 -4.24
N TYR A 38 4.39 5.88 -4.69
CA TYR A 38 3.52 6.76 -3.92
C TYR A 38 2.08 6.71 -4.43
N PHE A 39 1.13 7.03 -3.55
CA PHE A 39 -0.24 7.29 -3.94
C PHE A 39 -0.35 8.62 -4.70
N ASP A 40 -1.17 8.65 -5.74
CA ASP A 40 -1.51 9.88 -6.45
C ASP A 40 -2.59 10.65 -5.67
N PRO A 41 -2.30 11.84 -5.10
CA PRO A 41 -3.26 12.59 -4.26
C PRO A 41 -4.54 13.00 -4.99
N SER A 42 -4.48 13.16 -6.31
CA SER A 42 -5.63 13.57 -7.11
C SER A 42 -6.75 12.52 -7.07
N ARG A 43 -6.37 11.24 -6.96
CA ARG A 43 -7.24 10.07 -7.08
C ARG A 43 -7.08 9.07 -5.93
N SER A 44 -6.52 9.50 -4.79
CA SER A 44 -6.32 8.63 -3.62
C SER A 44 -6.91 9.21 -2.34
N LEU A 45 -7.37 8.32 -1.48
CA LEU A 45 -7.84 8.66 -0.13
C LEU A 45 -7.11 7.78 0.89
N GLN A 46 -6.76 8.39 2.01
CA GLN A 46 -6.34 7.70 3.21
C GLN A 46 -7.58 7.46 4.09
N ALA A 47 -7.78 6.22 4.53
CA ALA A 47 -8.76 5.90 5.56
C ALA A 47 -8.10 5.92 6.93
N THR A 48 -8.82 6.52 7.88
CA THR A 48 -8.50 6.53 9.30
C THR A 48 -9.72 6.09 10.09
N ARG A 49 -9.52 5.68 11.35
CA ARG A 49 -10.60 5.36 12.31
C ARG A 49 -11.67 4.43 11.72
N MET A 50 -11.25 3.22 11.36
CA MET A 50 -12.18 2.13 11.06
C MET A 50 -13.10 1.94 12.29
N LYS A 51 -14.42 2.13 12.16
CA LYS A 51 -15.36 2.10 13.29
C LYS A 51 -15.18 0.85 14.15
N ASN A 52 -15.25 1.03 15.47
CA ASN A 52 -15.18 -0.03 16.50
C ASN A 52 -13.84 -0.75 16.64
N GLU A 53 -12.71 -0.11 16.28
CA GLU A 53 -11.36 -0.71 16.37
C GLU A 53 -11.20 -2.05 15.63
N ARG A 54 -12.14 -2.38 14.75
CA ARG A 54 -12.12 -3.65 14.03
C ARG A 54 -11.03 -3.61 12.97
N ILE A 55 -10.22 -4.67 12.97
CA ILE A 55 -9.14 -4.88 12.03
C ILE A 55 -9.73 -5.44 10.74
N TYR A 56 -9.82 -4.63 9.69
CA TYR A 56 -10.27 -5.09 8.38
C TYR A 56 -9.10 -5.57 7.51
N SER A 57 -9.37 -6.51 6.61
CA SER A 57 -8.42 -6.88 5.55
C SER A 57 -8.50 -5.88 4.39
N GLU A 58 -7.44 -5.74 3.61
CA GLU A 58 -7.43 -4.90 2.40
C GLU A 58 -8.56 -5.31 1.43
N LEU A 59 -8.79 -6.62 1.30
CA LEU A 59 -9.87 -7.16 0.47
C LEU A 59 -11.26 -6.75 0.97
N PHE A 60 -11.51 -6.82 2.29
CA PHE A 60 -12.78 -6.38 2.85
C PHE A 60 -12.97 -4.88 2.59
N PHE A 61 -11.95 -4.10 2.88
CA PHE A 61 -11.94 -2.66 2.72
C PHE A 61 -12.28 -2.27 1.28
N GLU A 62 -11.61 -2.90 0.32
CA GLU A 62 -11.85 -2.69 -1.11
C GLU A 62 -13.25 -3.14 -1.56
N LYS A 63 -13.69 -4.34 -1.17
CA LYS A 63 -15.00 -4.88 -1.57
C LYS A 63 -16.16 -4.04 -1.05
N HIS A 64 -16.07 -3.55 0.18
CA HIS A 64 -17.07 -2.66 0.78
C HIS A 64 -17.27 -1.42 -0.08
N VAL A 65 -16.18 -0.74 -0.42
CA VAL A 65 -16.20 0.46 -1.24
C VAL A 65 -16.68 0.18 -2.67
N LYS A 66 -16.20 -0.89 -3.30
CA LYS A 66 -16.66 -1.31 -4.64
C LYS A 66 -18.16 -1.57 -4.67
N PHE A 67 -18.70 -2.27 -3.68
CA PHE A 67 -20.10 -2.67 -3.66
C PHE A 67 -21.05 -1.51 -3.36
N ILE A 68 -20.75 -0.72 -2.34
CA ILE A 68 -21.64 0.36 -1.88
C ILE A 68 -21.54 1.58 -2.78
N GLN A 69 -20.33 1.97 -3.16
CA GLN A 69 -20.09 3.22 -3.90
C GLN A 69 -19.94 3.01 -5.41
N LYS A 70 -20.01 1.75 -5.90
CA LYS A 70 -19.83 1.41 -7.33
C LYS A 70 -18.62 2.12 -7.95
N SER A 71 -17.51 2.06 -7.24
CA SER A 71 -16.28 2.78 -7.55
C SER A 71 -15.15 1.82 -7.90
N THR A 72 -14.31 2.18 -8.88
CA THR A 72 -13.21 1.32 -9.33
C THR A 72 -11.94 1.61 -8.55
N VAL A 73 -11.54 0.67 -7.69
CA VAL A 73 -10.28 0.73 -6.92
C VAL A 73 -9.15 0.09 -7.72
N THR A 74 -8.06 0.83 -7.92
CA THR A 74 -6.85 0.35 -8.60
C THR A 74 -5.80 -0.16 -7.62
N CYS A 75 -5.85 0.28 -6.37
CA CYS A 75 -4.94 -0.19 -5.31
C CYS A 75 -5.59 0.04 -3.95
N ALA A 76 -5.46 -0.92 -3.04
CA ALA A 76 -5.84 -0.77 -1.64
C ALA A 76 -4.70 -1.31 -0.78
N VAL A 77 -4.20 -0.49 0.15
CA VAL A 77 -3.11 -0.85 1.06
C VAL A 77 -3.56 -0.60 2.49
N LYS A 78 -3.22 -1.52 3.38
CA LYS A 78 -3.38 -1.39 4.82
C LYS A 78 -2.01 -1.17 5.44
N PHE A 79 -1.87 -0.09 6.21
CA PHE A 79 -0.61 0.20 6.89
C PHE A 79 -0.57 -0.43 8.29
N ASP A 80 -1.68 -0.35 9.00
CA ASP A 80 -1.82 -0.85 10.36
C ASP A 80 -3.28 -1.24 10.66
N THR A 81 -3.60 -1.46 11.94
CA THR A 81 -4.95 -1.85 12.38
C THR A 81 -6.01 -0.75 12.29
N ARG A 82 -5.58 0.51 12.13
CA ARG A 82 -6.38 1.74 12.21
C ARG A 82 -6.31 2.58 10.94
N SER A 83 -5.33 2.33 10.06
CA SER A 83 -5.07 3.15 8.88
C SER A 83 -4.76 2.32 7.63
N GLY A 84 -5.18 2.87 6.50
CA GLY A 84 -4.92 2.35 5.17
C GLY A 84 -5.17 3.43 4.12
N ALA A 85 -4.99 3.09 2.85
CA ALA A 85 -5.27 3.98 1.75
C ALA A 85 -5.79 3.23 0.54
N MET A 86 -6.51 3.95 -0.32
CA MET A 86 -6.95 3.46 -1.62
C MET A 86 -6.62 4.46 -2.70
N GLU A 87 -6.31 3.92 -3.87
CA GLU A 87 -6.22 4.65 -5.12
C GLU A 87 -7.36 4.21 -6.03
N PHE A 88 -7.97 5.19 -6.69
CA PHE A 88 -9.12 4.99 -7.57
C PHE A 88 -8.72 5.19 -9.04
N ALA A 89 -9.50 4.59 -9.94
CA ALA A 89 -9.31 4.71 -11.37
C ALA A 89 -9.53 6.15 -11.87
N SER A 90 -10.39 6.92 -11.19
CA SER A 90 -10.74 8.29 -11.56
C SER A 90 -10.96 9.20 -10.35
N THR A 91 -10.87 10.51 -10.58
CA THR A 91 -11.25 11.53 -9.59
C THR A 91 -12.73 11.45 -9.22
N ALA A 92 -13.58 11.05 -10.17
CA ALA A 92 -15.01 10.84 -9.94
C ALA A 92 -15.26 9.66 -8.98
N ASP A 93 -14.56 8.54 -9.16
CA ASP A 93 -14.66 7.40 -8.23
C ASP A 93 -14.14 7.77 -6.84
N LYS A 94 -13.03 8.52 -6.77
CA LYS A 94 -12.56 9.08 -5.50
C LYS A 94 -13.65 9.91 -4.82
N ALA A 95 -14.29 10.82 -5.55
CA ALA A 95 -15.31 11.70 -5.01
C ALA A 95 -16.52 10.93 -4.47
N LYS A 96 -17.02 9.91 -5.18
CA LYS A 96 -18.10 9.05 -4.70
C LYS A 96 -17.79 8.48 -3.32
N VAL A 97 -16.59 7.95 -3.13
CA VAL A 97 -16.17 7.35 -1.86
C VAL A 97 -15.98 8.41 -0.77
N GLN A 98 -15.32 9.52 -1.11
CA GLN A 98 -15.03 10.60 -0.17
C GLN A 98 -16.31 11.19 0.46
N PHE A 99 -17.39 11.32 -0.32
CA PHE A 99 -18.64 11.92 0.14
C PHE A 99 -19.73 10.91 0.48
N GLY A 100 -19.66 9.69 -0.05
CA GLY A 100 -20.69 8.67 0.11
C GLY A 100 -20.41 7.64 1.20
N GLU A 101 -19.15 7.42 1.58
CA GLU A 101 -18.78 6.39 2.54
C GLU A 101 -18.92 6.88 3.98
N ARG A 102 -19.55 6.06 4.84
CA ARG A 102 -19.88 6.43 6.24
C ARG A 102 -19.31 5.47 7.28
N PHE A 103 -18.75 4.35 6.82
CA PHE A 103 -18.14 3.34 7.66
C PHE A 103 -16.70 3.71 8.03
N PHE A 104 -16.00 4.40 7.12
CA PHE A 104 -14.61 4.83 7.27
C PHE A 104 -14.50 6.35 7.18
N GLU A 105 -13.57 6.93 7.93
CA GLU A 105 -13.22 8.34 7.78
C GLU A 105 -12.15 8.49 6.70
N PHE A 106 -12.52 9.05 5.56
CA PHE A 106 -11.60 9.28 4.45
C PHE A 106 -11.08 10.71 4.41
N LYS A 107 -9.79 10.85 4.16
CA LYS A 107 -9.10 12.12 3.90
C LYS A 107 -8.30 11.99 2.60
N PRO A 108 -8.01 13.09 1.90
CA PRO A 108 -7.07 13.06 0.77
C PRO A 108 -5.75 12.41 1.18
N ALA A 109 -5.22 11.51 0.33
CA ALA A 109 -3.94 10.88 0.62
C ALA A 109 -2.81 11.93 0.57
N PRO A 110 -1.89 11.96 1.55
CA PRO A 110 -0.71 12.82 1.50
C PRO A 110 0.17 12.50 0.29
N GLN A 111 0.83 13.53 -0.28
CA GLN A 111 1.69 13.38 -1.46
C GLN A 111 2.85 12.40 -1.29
N ARG A 112 3.33 12.23 -0.05
CA ARG A 112 4.44 11.31 0.28
C ARG A 112 3.98 9.98 0.86
N LEU A 113 2.69 9.66 0.79
CA LEU A 113 2.18 8.38 1.28
C LEU A 113 2.62 7.26 0.35
N ARG A 114 3.45 6.35 0.86
CA ARG A 114 3.99 5.21 0.11
C ARG A 114 2.97 4.07 0.06
N LYS A 115 2.92 3.35 -1.07
CA LYS A 115 2.13 2.12 -1.24
C LYS A 115 2.79 0.90 -0.60
N GLN A 116 4.09 0.99 -0.33
CA GLN A 116 4.90 -0.12 0.13
C GLN A 116 5.81 0.28 1.29
N ARG A 117 6.08 -0.71 2.15
CA ARG A 117 7.02 -0.64 3.26
C ARG A 117 8.25 -1.49 2.93
N PHE A 118 9.44 -0.93 3.14
CA PHE A 118 10.70 -1.65 2.96
C PHE A 118 11.18 -2.11 4.34
N LEU A 119 11.11 -3.42 4.60
CA LEU A 119 11.55 -3.99 5.88
C LEU A 119 13.02 -3.69 6.17
N GLU A 120 13.84 -3.62 5.13
CA GLU A 120 15.27 -3.28 5.20
C GLU A 120 15.48 -1.90 5.84
N GLN A 121 14.61 -0.93 5.55
CA GLN A 121 14.68 0.40 6.13
C GLN A 121 14.46 0.39 7.65
N ASP A 122 13.67 -0.55 8.15
CA ASP A 122 13.35 -0.66 9.58
C ASP A 122 14.51 -1.26 10.41
N ILE A 123 15.48 -1.89 9.76
CA ILE A 123 16.64 -2.51 10.39
C ILE A 123 17.95 -1.78 10.08
N LEU A 124 17.94 -0.74 9.24
CA LEU A 124 19.15 0.03 8.90
C LEU A 124 19.81 0.63 10.14
N ASP A 125 19.04 1.13 11.10
CA ASP A 125 19.58 1.66 12.36
C ASP A 125 20.27 0.56 13.19
N GLN A 126 19.78 -0.68 13.11
CA GLN A 126 20.36 -1.84 13.79
C GLN A 126 21.63 -2.33 13.06
N ILE A 127 21.63 -2.31 11.74
CA ILE A 127 22.80 -2.65 10.91
C ILE A 127 23.92 -1.63 11.12
N ALA A 128 23.59 -0.34 11.15
CA ALA A 128 24.55 0.74 11.42
C ALA A 128 25.18 0.60 12.81
N TYR A 129 24.37 0.27 13.83
CA TYR A 129 24.86 0.03 15.19
C TYR A 129 25.82 -1.16 15.28
N ILE A 130 25.53 -2.28 14.61
CA ILE A 130 26.41 -3.46 14.57
C ILE A 130 27.73 -3.13 13.85
N GLY A 131 27.67 -2.38 12.74
CA GLY A 131 28.86 -1.93 12.02
C GLY A 131 29.82 -1.14 12.92
N THR A 132 29.29 -0.21 13.73
CA THR A 132 30.10 0.59 14.66
C THR A 132 30.78 -0.28 15.74
N ILE A 133 30.07 -1.26 16.31
CA ILE A 133 30.64 -2.19 17.29
C ILE A 133 31.78 -3.02 16.69
N CYS A 134 31.64 -3.49 15.44
CA CYS A 134 32.71 -4.24 14.78
C CYS A 134 33.96 -3.39 14.52
N TYR A 135 33.81 -2.10 14.18
CA TYR A 135 34.95 -1.19 14.00
C TYR A 135 35.66 -0.84 15.32
N ASP A 136 34.93 -0.80 16.45
CA ASP A 136 35.50 -0.48 17.77
C ASP A 136 36.17 -1.69 18.44
N LEU A 137 35.88 -2.92 18.00
CA LEU A 137 36.52 -4.15 18.47
C LEU A 137 37.80 -4.52 17.71
N GLU A 138 38.11 -3.82 16.61
CA GLU A 138 39.32 -4.00 15.79
C GLU A 138 40.40 -2.94 16.06
N LYS A 139 40.26 -2.11 17.11
CA LYS A 139 41.27 -1.16 17.60
C LYS A 139 41.76 -1.52 19.00
#